data_AF-A0AAG5D9R1-F1
#
_entry.id   AF-A0AAG5D9R1-F1
#
_cell.length_a   1.000
_cell.length_b   1.000
_cell.length_c   1.000
_cell.angle_alpha   90.00
_cell.angle_beta   90.00
_cell.angle_gamma   90.00
#
_symmetry.space_group_name_H-M   'P 1'
#
loop_
_entity.id
_entity.type
_entity.pdbx_description
1 polymer ?
#
loop_
_entity_poly.entity_id
_entity_poly.type
_entity_poly.pdbx_seq_one_letter_code
_entity_poly.pdbx_strand_id
1 'polypeptide(L)'
;MIGVTILCALFIVQGATAQGNSQALNTEQALFVYTRCQEDHLPSGPTRANYIRNWHQWQLKPNDAITQCYAKCVLEGLGLYDAKDKKFTPKGITVQYQAYKSISGATDDAVAKFQQAIGALDAASGSCADVFKVYLPVHDEFADVSRKLFHGTVEGAARIYAADPNIKKKGESYFAYCEKRVYGDSNKDDLCKARRYELTGTDQLKQHIDCIFKGLRYFNEKGLNVDEIVRDFKLVKKGNLEQQVRSVLSKCAGRTAYDYYACLVNSDLKEDFKSAFDFREIRSANYVYLVQGSVYDPAKVKEEVAKADANVC
;
A
#
# COMPACT_ATOMS: atom_id res chain seq x y z
N MET A 1 -48.30 -9.41 -12.68
CA MET A 1 -46.90 -9.84 -12.87
C MET A 1 -46.03 -8.61 -12.70
N ILE A 2 -45.41 -8.46 -11.53
CA ILE A 2 -44.51 -7.35 -11.22
C ILE A 2 -43.09 -7.92 -11.34
N GLY A 3 -42.35 -7.43 -12.34
CA GLY A 3 -40.96 -7.83 -12.58
C GLY A 3 -40.04 -7.18 -11.55
N VAL A 4 -39.28 -8.01 -10.82
CA VAL A 4 -38.24 -7.57 -9.90
C VAL A 4 -36.94 -7.49 -10.69
N THR A 5 -36.48 -6.27 -10.98
CA THR A 5 -35.16 -6.02 -11.53
C THR A 5 -34.15 -6.05 -10.38
N ILE A 6 -33.39 -7.14 -10.27
CA ILE A 6 -32.27 -7.26 -9.34
C ILE A 6 -31.13 -6.40 -9.86
N LEU A 7 -30.88 -5.27 -9.19
CA LEU A 7 -29.74 -4.42 -9.43
C LEU A 7 -28.51 -5.06 -8.78
N CYS A 8 -27.66 -5.71 -9.58
CA CYS A 8 -26.35 -6.16 -9.12
C CYS A 8 -25.47 -4.95 -8.77
N ALA A 9 -25.30 -4.69 -7.46
CA ALA A 9 -24.31 -3.75 -6.97
C ALA A 9 -22.90 -4.35 -7.14
N LEU A 10 -22.19 -3.92 -8.17
CA LEU A 10 -20.75 -4.14 -8.33
C LEU A 10 -20.02 -3.36 -7.23
N PHE A 11 -19.54 -4.05 -6.20
CA PHE A 11 -18.58 -3.50 -5.25
C PHE A 11 -17.23 -3.32 -5.94
N ILE A 12 -16.98 -2.11 -6.46
CA ILE A 12 -15.67 -1.71 -6.95
C ILE A 12 -14.75 -1.59 -5.73
N VAL A 13 -13.75 -2.47 -5.64
CA VAL A 13 -12.68 -2.37 -4.65
C VAL A 13 -11.78 -1.20 -5.05
N GLN A 14 -12.01 -0.05 -4.42
CA GLN A 14 -11.22 1.17 -4.62
C GLN A 14 -9.91 1.11 -3.81
N GLY A 15 -8.78 1.25 -4.52
CA GLY A 15 -7.44 1.32 -3.95
C GLY A 15 -7.03 2.76 -3.69
N ALA A 16 -6.71 3.09 -2.44
CA ALA A 16 -6.36 4.43 -1.97
C ALA A 16 -4.92 4.87 -2.35
N THR A 17 -4.75 6.17 -2.67
CA THR A 17 -3.97 7.12 -1.83
C THR A 17 -4.24 8.61 -2.14
N ALA A 18 -4.42 9.38 -1.05
CA ALA A 18 -4.11 10.80 -0.81
C ALA A 18 -4.63 11.89 -1.79
N GLN A 19 -5.90 12.30 -1.59
CA GLN A 19 -6.28 13.70 -1.28
C GLN A 19 -7.72 13.69 -0.76
N GLY A 20 -7.92 14.00 0.53
CA GLY A 20 -9.23 13.96 1.19
C GLY A 20 -9.86 12.56 1.20
N ASN A 21 -9.39 11.65 2.05
CA ASN A 21 -9.93 10.29 2.14
C ASN A 21 -11.43 10.32 2.45
N SER A 22 -12.26 10.15 1.41
CA SER A 22 -13.70 9.87 1.57
C SER A 22 -13.94 8.41 1.96
N GLN A 23 -12.91 7.56 1.94
CA GLN A 23 -12.98 6.13 2.21
C GLN A 23 -12.06 5.73 3.36
N ALA A 24 -12.54 4.78 4.16
CA ALA A 24 -11.78 4.17 5.24
C ALA A 24 -10.67 3.25 4.70
N LEU A 25 -9.53 3.23 5.38
CA LEU A 25 -8.42 2.33 5.07
C LEU A 25 -8.71 0.94 5.65
N ASN A 26 -8.57 -0.09 4.82
CA ASN A 26 -8.59 -1.47 5.30
C ASN A 26 -7.24 -1.88 5.91
N THR A 27 -7.17 -3.08 6.50
CA THR A 27 -5.98 -3.57 7.19
C THR A 27 -4.74 -3.70 6.29
N GLU A 28 -4.91 -4.06 5.01
CA GLU A 28 -3.80 -4.10 4.06
C GLU A 28 -3.28 -2.68 3.79
N GLN A 29 -4.19 -1.72 3.56
CA GLN A 29 -3.83 -0.36 3.21
C GLN A 29 -3.12 0.35 4.38
N ALA A 30 -3.62 0.19 5.61
CA ALA A 30 -2.96 0.72 6.80
C ALA A 30 -1.58 0.07 7.01
N LEU A 31 -1.46 -1.25 6.83
CA LEU A 31 -0.18 -1.94 6.93
C LEU A 31 0.82 -1.42 5.89
N PHE A 32 0.39 -1.23 4.65
CA PHE A 32 1.22 -0.66 3.59
C PHE A 32 1.74 0.72 3.98
N VAL A 33 0.91 1.61 4.54
CA VAL A 33 1.32 2.94 5.02
C VAL A 33 2.43 2.81 6.05
N TYR A 34 2.22 2.00 7.11
CA TYR A 34 3.23 1.85 8.17
C TYR A 34 4.56 1.35 7.61
N THR A 35 4.54 0.32 6.77
CA THR A 35 5.77 -0.28 6.24
C THR A 35 6.45 0.58 5.18
N ARG A 36 5.70 1.29 4.32
CA ARG A 36 6.26 2.25 3.36
C ARG A 36 6.97 3.39 4.08
N CYS A 37 6.34 3.99 5.09
CA CYS A 37 6.98 5.04 5.89
C CYS A 37 8.21 4.53 6.65
N GLN A 38 8.21 3.28 7.10
CA GLN A 38 9.41 2.66 7.66
C GLN A 38 10.51 2.48 6.63
N GLU A 39 10.20 1.97 5.43
CA GLU A 39 11.19 1.81 4.36
C GLU A 39 11.86 3.14 3.99
N ASP A 40 11.09 4.22 3.95
CA ASP A 40 11.57 5.53 3.48
C ASP A 40 12.30 6.34 4.56
N HIS A 41 12.06 6.05 5.84
CA HIS A 41 12.64 6.83 6.95
C HIS A 41 13.56 6.05 7.87
N LEU A 42 13.54 4.72 7.89
CA LEU A 42 14.47 3.95 8.74
C LEU A 42 15.92 4.20 8.30
N PRO A 43 16.83 4.52 9.24
CA PRO A 43 18.23 4.67 8.91
C PRO A 43 18.84 3.33 8.52
N SER A 44 19.95 3.40 7.79
CA SER A 44 20.86 2.27 7.59
C SER A 44 21.78 2.11 8.81
N GLY A 45 22.32 0.91 9.01
CA GLY A 45 23.33 0.66 10.05
C GLY A 45 22.76 0.30 11.44
N PRO A 46 23.59 0.38 12.49
CA PRO A 46 23.32 -0.29 13.77
C PRO A 46 22.14 0.29 14.57
N THR A 47 21.78 1.56 14.34
CA THR A 47 20.67 2.21 15.06
C THR A 47 19.29 1.76 14.55
N ARG A 48 19.20 1.19 13.34
CA ARG A 48 17.95 0.77 12.68
C ARG A 48 17.07 -0.09 13.57
N ALA A 49 17.66 -1.05 14.27
CA ALA A 49 16.93 -1.97 15.14
C ALA A 49 16.20 -1.26 16.30
N ASN A 50 16.76 -0.15 16.81
CA ASN A 50 16.14 0.62 17.89
C ASN A 50 14.90 1.38 17.41
N TYR A 51 14.95 1.98 16.21
CA TYR A 51 13.78 2.62 15.60
C TYR A 51 12.67 1.61 15.34
N ILE A 52 12.99 0.46 14.73
CA ILE A 52 12.02 -0.61 14.48
C ILE A 52 11.33 -1.03 15.79
N ARG A 53 12.11 -1.27 16.85
CA ARG A 53 11.58 -1.66 18.17
C ARG A 53 10.59 -0.63 18.71
N ASN A 54 10.98 0.65 18.73
CA ASN A 54 10.14 1.72 19.26
C ASN A 54 8.87 1.89 18.42
N TRP A 55 9.01 2.01 17.10
CA TRP A 55 7.88 2.27 16.20
C TRP A 55 6.90 1.09 16.15
N HIS A 56 7.37 -0.16 16.23
CA HIS A 56 6.48 -1.33 16.34
C HIS A 56 5.69 -1.38 17.66
N GLN A 57 6.24 -0.77 18.71
CA GLN A 57 5.56 -0.57 19.99
C GLN A 57 4.72 0.72 20.02
N TRP A 58 4.57 1.40 18.88
CA TRP A 58 3.87 2.68 18.78
C TRP A 58 4.47 3.76 19.67
N GLN A 59 5.78 3.69 19.91
CA GLN A 59 6.53 4.73 20.60
C GLN A 59 7.20 5.62 19.56
N LEU A 60 6.79 6.89 19.51
CA LEU A 60 7.38 7.91 18.65
C LEU A 60 8.74 8.37 19.20
N LYS A 61 9.71 7.45 19.22
CA LYS A 61 11.05 7.64 19.78
C LYS A 61 12.15 7.11 18.86
N PRO A 62 13.37 7.69 18.91
CA PRO A 62 13.76 8.92 19.64
C PRO A 62 13.11 10.19 19.08
N ASN A 63 13.07 11.28 19.85
CA ASN A 63 12.59 12.58 19.33
C ASN A 63 13.70 13.25 18.51
N ASP A 64 13.80 12.88 17.25
CA ASP A 64 14.74 13.42 16.28
C ASP A 64 14.10 13.54 14.88
N ALA A 65 14.85 14.13 13.94
CA ALA A 65 14.37 14.37 12.59
C ALA A 65 13.88 13.10 11.87
N ILE A 66 14.48 11.95 12.18
CA ILE A 66 14.13 10.65 11.57
C ILE A 66 12.71 10.24 12.01
N THR A 67 12.47 10.22 13.33
CA THR A 67 11.15 9.86 13.85
C THR A 67 10.09 10.92 13.55
N GLN A 68 10.48 12.20 13.52
CA GLN A 68 9.60 13.30 13.16
C GLN A 68 9.07 13.14 11.73
N CYS A 69 9.93 12.83 10.77
CA CYS A 69 9.49 12.60 9.39
C CYS A 69 8.76 11.27 9.22
N TYR A 70 9.13 10.21 9.94
CA TYR A 70 8.34 8.98 9.99
C TYR A 70 6.91 9.23 10.46
N ALA A 71 6.73 9.96 11.57
CA ALA A 71 5.41 10.28 12.10
C ALA A 71 4.57 11.09 11.11
N LYS A 72 5.18 12.11 10.48
CA LYS A 72 4.51 12.90 9.43
C LYS A 72 4.09 12.01 8.25
N CYS A 73 4.96 11.13 7.76
CA CYS A 73 4.61 10.18 6.70
C CYS A 73 3.40 9.31 7.06
N VAL A 74 3.38 8.76 8.28
CA VAL A 74 2.25 7.92 8.74
C VAL A 74 0.97 8.75 8.83
N LEU A 75 1.02 9.97 9.35
CA LEU A 75 -0.14 10.87 9.44
C LEU A 75 -0.71 11.21 8.05
N GLU A 76 0.16 11.45 7.07
CA GLU A 76 -0.25 11.69 5.68
C GLU A 76 -0.87 10.44 5.06
N GLY A 77 -0.22 9.28 5.19
CA GLY A 77 -0.70 8.02 4.64
C GLY A 77 -2.03 7.54 5.25
N LEU A 78 -2.24 7.80 6.54
CA LEU A 78 -3.51 7.53 7.22
C LEU A 78 -4.60 8.57 6.93
N GLY A 79 -4.26 9.67 6.24
CA GLY A 79 -5.19 10.76 5.96
C GLY A 79 -5.60 11.54 7.21
N LEU A 80 -4.70 11.65 8.20
CA LEU A 80 -4.86 12.48 9.39
C LEU A 80 -4.22 13.87 9.22
N TYR A 81 -3.31 14.02 8.26
CA TYR A 81 -2.66 15.28 7.92
C TYR A 81 -2.60 15.45 6.39
N ASP A 82 -3.02 16.60 5.89
CA ASP A 82 -2.90 16.98 4.48
C ASP A 82 -1.68 17.87 4.29
N ALA A 83 -0.66 17.37 3.59
CA ALA A 83 0.59 18.09 3.33
C ALA A 83 0.40 19.32 2.43
N LYS A 84 -0.58 19.28 1.53
CA LYS A 84 -0.86 20.36 0.57
C LYS A 84 -1.50 21.55 1.30
N ASP A 85 -2.51 21.26 2.10
CA ASP A 85 -3.26 22.27 2.84
C ASP A 85 -2.63 22.60 4.20
N LYS A 86 -1.62 21.82 4.60
CA LYS A 86 -0.88 21.90 5.87
C LYS A 86 -1.78 21.83 7.09
N LYS A 87 -2.77 20.94 7.06
CA LYS A 87 -3.83 20.85 8.07
C LYS A 87 -4.09 19.43 8.50
N PHE A 88 -4.39 19.27 9.79
CA PHE A 88 -4.94 18.03 10.31
C PHE A 88 -6.40 17.86 9.87
N THR A 89 -6.80 16.62 9.60
CA THR A 89 -8.08 16.29 8.98
C THR A 89 -8.91 15.34 9.85
N PRO A 90 -9.67 15.85 10.84
CA PRO A 90 -10.43 15.00 11.76
C PRO A 90 -11.56 14.21 11.07
N LYS A 91 -12.02 14.63 9.88
CA LYS A 91 -13.08 13.95 9.13
C LYS A 91 -12.74 12.49 8.78
N GLY A 92 -11.46 12.21 8.52
CA GLY A 92 -10.99 10.85 8.22
C GLY A 92 -11.24 9.87 9.37
N ILE A 93 -11.20 10.36 10.61
CA ILE A 93 -11.43 9.55 11.82
C ILE A 93 -12.87 9.04 11.88
N THR A 94 -13.85 9.89 11.57
CA THR A 94 -15.25 9.49 11.54
C THR A 94 -15.49 8.43 10.47
N VAL A 95 -14.98 8.64 9.25
CA VAL A 95 -15.11 7.68 8.15
C VAL A 95 -14.46 6.34 8.51
N GLN A 96 -13.25 6.37 9.06
CA GLN A 96 -12.51 5.18 9.51
C GLN A 96 -13.28 4.42 10.59
N TYR A 97 -13.79 5.13 11.58
CA TYR A 97 -14.51 4.50 12.68
C TYR A 97 -15.81 3.85 12.21
N GLN A 98 -16.63 4.56 11.42
CA GLN A 98 -17.91 4.00 10.97
C GLN A 98 -17.76 2.74 10.12
N ALA A 99 -16.71 2.66 9.29
CA ALA A 99 -16.45 1.48 8.46
C ALA A 99 -16.13 0.21 9.29
N TYR A 100 -15.56 0.37 10.50
CA TYR A 100 -15.06 -0.75 11.31
C TYR A 100 -15.58 -0.75 12.76
N LYS A 101 -16.64 0.03 13.06
CA LYS A 101 -17.15 0.24 14.42
C LYS A 101 -17.47 -1.08 15.14
N SER A 102 -18.06 -2.05 14.43
CA SER A 102 -18.46 -3.35 14.98
C SER A 102 -17.29 -4.25 15.37
N ILE A 103 -16.07 -3.99 14.88
CA ILE A 103 -14.92 -4.89 15.05
C ILE A 103 -13.65 -4.22 15.60
N SER A 104 -13.54 -2.89 15.54
CA SER A 104 -12.37 -2.12 15.99
C SER A 104 -12.15 -2.15 17.51
N GLY A 105 -13.23 -2.30 18.31
CA GLY A 105 -13.18 -2.23 19.77
C GLY A 105 -12.96 -0.82 20.34
N ALA A 106 -13.08 0.22 19.51
CA ALA A 106 -13.05 1.63 19.95
C ALA A 106 -14.45 2.10 20.38
N THR A 107 -14.53 2.92 21.44
CA THR A 107 -15.79 3.47 21.95
C THR A 107 -16.10 4.81 21.32
N ASP A 108 -17.40 5.15 21.20
CA ASP A 108 -17.84 6.42 20.64
C ASP A 108 -17.21 7.64 21.36
N ASP A 109 -17.16 7.62 22.70
CA ASP A 109 -16.56 8.69 23.51
C ASP A 109 -15.06 8.87 23.24
N ALA A 110 -14.31 7.77 23.20
CA ALA A 110 -12.87 7.84 22.96
C ALA A 110 -12.54 8.33 21.54
N VAL A 111 -13.35 7.93 20.55
CA VAL A 111 -13.21 8.39 19.16
C VAL A 111 -13.56 9.86 19.03
N ALA A 112 -14.63 10.33 19.70
CA ALA A 112 -15.01 11.74 19.70
C ALA A 112 -13.92 12.62 20.30
N LYS A 113 -13.33 12.22 21.44
CA LYS A 113 -12.20 12.92 22.08
C LYS A 113 -10.97 12.97 21.18
N PHE A 114 -10.59 11.84 20.58
CA PHE A 114 -9.48 11.79 19.63
C PHE A 114 -9.72 12.69 18.41
N GLN A 115 -10.94 12.68 17.86
CA GLN A 115 -11.32 13.53 16.74
C GLN A 115 -11.22 15.02 17.10
N GLN A 116 -11.68 15.41 18.27
CA GLN A 116 -11.59 16.78 18.77
C GLN A 116 -10.13 17.20 18.94
N ALA A 117 -9.29 16.34 19.54
CA ALA A 117 -7.87 16.61 19.74
C ALA A 117 -7.15 16.86 18.41
N ILE A 118 -7.41 16.02 17.39
CA ILE A 118 -6.85 16.19 16.03
C ILE A 118 -7.35 17.47 15.36
N GLY A 119 -8.65 17.78 15.50
CA GLY A 119 -9.24 18.98 14.92
C GLY A 119 -8.74 20.30 15.52
N ALA A 120 -8.13 20.26 16.71
CA ALA A 120 -7.55 21.41 17.39
C ALA A 120 -6.06 21.63 17.04
N LEU A 121 -5.42 20.70 16.33
CA LEU A 121 -4.00 20.83 15.98
C LEU A 121 -3.77 21.82 14.84
N ASP A 122 -2.76 22.67 15.01
CA ASP A 122 -2.23 23.55 13.97
C ASP A 122 -0.74 23.29 13.78
N ALA A 123 -0.35 22.88 12.55
CA ALA A 123 1.00 22.44 12.24
C ALA A 123 1.99 23.56 11.89
N ALA A 124 1.65 24.84 12.14
CA ALA A 124 2.48 26.01 11.83
C ALA A 124 3.04 25.99 10.39
N SER A 125 4.29 25.55 10.18
CA SER A 125 4.91 25.51 8.85
C SER A 125 4.57 24.27 8.02
N GLY A 126 4.11 23.19 8.70
CA GLY A 126 3.93 21.86 8.13
C GLY A 126 5.21 21.04 7.97
N SER A 127 6.32 21.46 8.59
CA SER A 127 7.57 20.68 8.66
C SER A 127 7.40 19.37 9.43
N CYS A 128 8.31 18.39 9.25
CA CYS A 128 8.29 17.16 10.06
C CYS A 128 8.31 17.47 11.56
N ALA A 129 9.16 18.42 11.97
CA ALA A 129 9.33 18.82 13.36
C ALA A 129 8.05 19.46 13.93
N ASP A 130 7.41 20.38 13.18
CA ASP A 130 6.20 21.05 13.67
C ASP A 130 5.00 20.12 13.75
N VAL A 131 4.78 19.29 12.71
CA VAL A 131 3.72 18.27 12.70
C VAL A 131 3.91 17.30 13.87
N PHE A 132 5.13 16.82 14.06
CA PHE A 132 5.46 15.92 15.17
C PHE A 132 5.24 16.57 16.53
N LYS A 133 5.72 17.81 16.71
CA LYS A 133 5.63 18.53 17.99
C LYS A 133 4.20 18.66 18.47
N VAL A 134 3.27 19.00 17.58
CA VAL A 134 1.86 19.20 17.96
C VAL A 134 1.10 17.88 18.05
N TYR A 135 1.49 16.86 17.28
CA TYR A 135 0.84 15.55 17.33
C TYR A 135 1.30 14.69 18.51
N LEU A 136 2.54 14.81 18.97
CA LEU A 136 3.11 13.92 20.00
C LEU A 136 2.26 13.84 21.28
N PRO A 137 1.76 14.95 21.88
CA PRO A 137 0.88 14.85 23.05
C PRO A 137 -0.43 14.11 22.77
N VAL A 138 -1.00 14.30 21.58
CA VAL A 138 -2.22 13.60 21.14
C VAL A 138 -1.93 12.11 20.95
N HIS A 139 -0.77 11.78 20.39
CA HIS A 139 -0.33 10.39 20.27
C HIS A 139 -0.19 9.73 21.64
N ASP A 140 0.48 10.38 22.59
CA ASP A 140 0.70 9.82 23.92
C ASP A 140 -0.61 9.56 24.68
N GLU A 141 -1.63 10.42 24.49
CA GLU A 141 -2.96 10.23 25.08
C GLU A 141 -3.82 9.19 24.33
N PHE A 142 -3.79 9.20 22.99
CA PHE A 142 -4.74 8.45 22.16
C PHE A 142 -4.11 7.29 21.35
N ALA A 143 -2.89 6.84 21.68
CA ALA A 143 -2.23 5.75 20.96
C ALA A 143 -3.09 4.48 20.89
N ASP A 144 -3.77 4.08 21.97
CA ASP A 144 -4.64 2.89 21.93
C ASP A 144 -5.85 3.08 20.98
N VAL A 145 -6.46 4.27 21.01
CA VAL A 145 -7.60 4.60 20.14
C VAL A 145 -7.17 4.62 18.68
N SER A 146 -6.08 5.30 18.35
CA SER A 146 -5.57 5.38 16.98
C SER A 146 -5.17 4.00 16.45
N ARG A 147 -4.56 3.15 17.28
CA ARG A 147 -4.26 1.74 16.95
C ARG A 147 -5.48 0.92 16.63
N LYS A 148 -6.57 1.08 17.38
CA LYS A 148 -7.84 0.38 17.12
C LYS A 148 -8.49 0.85 15.82
N LEU A 149 -8.46 2.15 15.56
CA LEU A 149 -9.06 2.74 14.36
C LEU A 149 -8.29 2.40 13.08
N PHE A 150 -6.96 2.47 13.12
CA PHE A 150 -6.08 2.31 11.96
C PHE A 150 -5.32 0.98 11.97
N HIS A 151 -5.93 -0.07 12.49
CA HIS A 151 -5.49 -1.47 12.36
C HIS A 151 -4.07 -1.75 12.89
N GLY A 152 -3.67 -1.01 13.92
CA GLY A 152 -2.37 -1.07 14.58
C GLY A 152 -2.23 -2.12 15.69
N THR A 153 -3.27 -2.92 15.92
CA THR A 153 -3.25 -4.06 16.85
C THR A 153 -3.26 -5.38 16.07
N VAL A 154 -2.49 -6.38 16.55
CA VAL A 154 -2.43 -7.70 15.90
C VAL A 154 -3.82 -8.35 15.90
N GLU A 155 -4.51 -8.32 17.04
CA GLU A 155 -5.82 -8.93 17.21
C GLU A 155 -6.92 -8.22 16.40
N GLY A 156 -6.99 -6.87 16.43
CA GLY A 156 -7.98 -6.12 15.67
C GLY A 156 -7.79 -6.30 14.16
N ALA A 157 -6.54 -6.23 13.68
CA ALA A 157 -6.21 -6.53 12.28
C ALA A 157 -6.64 -7.94 11.87
N ALA A 158 -6.42 -8.95 12.71
CA ALA A 158 -6.81 -10.34 12.44
C ALA A 158 -8.34 -10.51 12.33
N ARG A 159 -9.12 -9.84 13.18
CA ARG A 159 -10.60 -9.84 13.10
C ARG A 159 -11.09 -9.26 11.77
N ILE A 160 -10.49 -8.18 11.29
CA ILE A 160 -10.85 -7.58 9.99
C ILE A 160 -10.46 -8.51 8.83
N TYR A 161 -9.27 -9.12 8.88
CA TYR A 161 -8.89 -10.11 7.87
C TYR A 161 -9.85 -11.31 7.86
N ALA A 162 -10.38 -11.74 8.99
CA ALA A 162 -11.37 -12.82 9.05
C ALA A 162 -12.74 -12.39 8.53
N ALA A 163 -13.14 -11.14 8.78
CA ALA A 163 -14.44 -10.60 8.39
C ALA A 163 -14.54 -10.27 6.89
N ASP A 164 -13.44 -9.88 6.24
CA ASP A 164 -13.43 -9.51 4.82
C ASP A 164 -12.48 -10.40 3.99
N PRO A 165 -12.99 -11.39 3.24
CA PRO A 165 -12.18 -12.24 2.38
C PRO A 165 -11.61 -11.50 1.16
N ASN A 166 -12.11 -10.29 0.85
CA ASN A 166 -11.64 -9.50 -0.28
C ASN A 166 -10.39 -8.68 0.01
N ILE A 167 -9.84 -8.71 1.23
CA ILE A 167 -8.57 -8.05 1.54
C ILE A 167 -7.41 -9.04 1.35
N LYS A 168 -6.39 -8.65 0.57
CA LYS A 168 -5.13 -9.40 0.41
C LYS A 168 -4.50 -9.71 1.77
N LYS A 169 -4.21 -10.98 2.04
CA LYS A 169 -3.70 -11.43 3.35
C LYS A 169 -2.20 -11.22 3.50
N LYS A 170 -1.70 -11.21 4.74
CA LYS A 170 -0.25 -11.30 5.01
C LYS A 170 0.29 -12.63 4.48
N GLY A 171 1.44 -12.61 3.81
CA GLY A 171 2.01 -13.80 3.16
C GLY A 171 1.46 -14.11 1.78
N GLU A 172 0.36 -13.48 1.36
CA GLU A 172 -0.18 -13.57 0.00
C GLU A 172 0.35 -12.40 -0.84
N SER A 173 0.94 -12.69 -2.00
CA SER A 173 1.38 -11.63 -2.93
C SER A 173 0.17 -10.95 -3.58
N TYR A 174 0.34 -9.70 -4.03
CA TYR A 174 -0.73 -9.03 -4.79
C TYR A 174 -1.01 -9.75 -6.12
N PHE A 175 -0.03 -10.48 -6.64
CA PHE A 175 -0.16 -11.31 -7.83
C PHE A 175 -1.13 -12.44 -7.52
N ALA A 176 -0.79 -13.34 -6.58
CA ALA A 176 -1.65 -14.45 -6.17
C ALA A 176 -3.07 -14.00 -5.79
N TYR A 177 -3.19 -12.89 -5.06
CA TYR A 177 -4.49 -12.31 -4.72
C TYR A 177 -5.32 -11.90 -5.95
N CYS A 178 -4.69 -11.23 -6.93
CA CYS A 178 -5.37 -10.81 -8.15
C CYS A 178 -5.65 -11.98 -9.09
N GLU A 179 -4.75 -12.97 -9.16
CA GLU A 179 -4.93 -14.21 -9.92
C GLU A 179 -6.18 -14.95 -9.45
N LYS A 180 -6.32 -15.14 -8.13
CA LYS A 180 -7.51 -15.78 -7.54
C LYS A 180 -8.80 -15.04 -7.86
N ARG A 181 -8.77 -13.70 -7.90
CA ARG A 181 -9.96 -12.87 -8.16
C ARG A 181 -10.39 -12.88 -9.63
N VAL A 182 -9.43 -12.95 -10.54
CA VAL A 182 -9.68 -12.82 -11.98
C VAL A 182 -9.89 -14.18 -12.65
N TYR A 183 -9.08 -15.17 -12.30
CA TYR A 183 -9.10 -16.50 -12.94
C TYR A 183 -9.85 -17.54 -12.11
N GLY A 184 -9.91 -17.37 -10.78
CA GLY A 184 -10.46 -18.36 -9.87
C GLY A 184 -9.75 -19.70 -10.00
N ASP A 185 -10.50 -20.81 -9.96
CA ASP A 185 -9.98 -22.17 -10.17
C ASP A 185 -9.96 -22.58 -11.66
N SER A 186 -10.32 -21.66 -12.57
CA SER A 186 -10.46 -21.91 -14.01
C SER A 186 -9.37 -21.20 -14.83
N ASN A 187 -9.27 -21.50 -16.13
CA ASN A 187 -8.40 -20.78 -17.08
C ASN A 187 -6.90 -20.74 -16.72
N LYS A 188 -6.39 -21.85 -16.18
CA LYS A 188 -4.97 -22.00 -15.80
C LYS A 188 -4.02 -21.72 -16.96
N ASP A 189 -4.39 -22.06 -18.19
CA ASP A 189 -3.56 -21.80 -19.38
C ASP A 189 -3.34 -20.30 -19.60
N ASP A 190 -4.38 -19.48 -19.47
CA ASP A 190 -4.26 -18.03 -19.64
C ASP A 190 -3.56 -17.36 -18.47
N LEU A 191 -3.76 -17.88 -17.26
CA LEU A 191 -2.97 -17.47 -16.10
C LEU A 191 -1.49 -17.82 -16.27
N CYS A 192 -1.19 -19.00 -16.83
CA CYS A 192 0.17 -19.42 -17.10
C CYS A 192 0.87 -18.51 -18.12
N LYS A 193 0.16 -18.13 -19.19
CA LYS A 193 0.63 -17.10 -20.15
C LYS A 193 0.87 -15.76 -19.47
N ALA A 194 -0.04 -15.33 -18.59
CA ALA A 194 0.09 -14.08 -17.85
C ALA A 194 1.35 -14.08 -16.96
N ARG A 195 1.62 -15.16 -16.21
CA ARG A 195 2.83 -15.30 -15.37
C ARG A 195 4.12 -15.35 -16.20
N ARG A 196 4.04 -15.79 -17.46
CA ARG A 196 5.15 -15.74 -18.43
C ARG A 196 5.30 -14.40 -19.16
N TYR A 197 4.55 -13.38 -18.74
CA TYR A 197 4.55 -12.04 -19.34
C TYR A 197 4.10 -12.02 -20.80
N GLU A 198 3.24 -12.96 -21.22
CA GLU A 198 2.66 -12.95 -22.56
C GLU A 198 1.52 -11.93 -22.64
N LEU A 199 1.59 -11.04 -23.63
CA LEU A 199 0.59 -9.98 -23.85
C LEU A 199 -0.60 -10.50 -24.67
N THR A 200 -1.46 -11.29 -24.03
CA THR A 200 -2.62 -11.91 -24.70
C THR A 200 -3.72 -10.90 -25.06
N GLY A 201 -3.73 -9.72 -24.43
CA GLY A 201 -4.75 -8.68 -24.67
C GLY A 201 -6.16 -9.04 -24.22
N THR A 202 -6.34 -10.17 -23.54
CA THR A 202 -7.65 -10.62 -23.03
C THR A 202 -8.14 -9.70 -21.91
N ASP A 203 -9.45 -9.64 -21.73
CA ASP A 203 -10.04 -8.79 -20.69
C ASP A 203 -9.66 -9.28 -19.29
N GLN A 204 -9.46 -10.60 -19.11
CA GLN A 204 -8.90 -11.18 -17.91
C GLN A 204 -7.50 -10.64 -17.63
N LEU A 205 -6.59 -10.64 -18.61
CA LEU A 205 -5.24 -10.11 -18.41
C LEU A 205 -5.28 -8.60 -18.06
N LYS A 206 -6.14 -7.82 -18.71
CA LYS A 206 -6.31 -6.40 -18.39
C LYS A 206 -6.79 -6.19 -16.95
N GLN A 207 -7.78 -6.96 -16.50
CA GLN A 207 -8.29 -6.91 -15.12
C GLN A 207 -7.23 -7.36 -14.10
N HIS A 208 -6.46 -8.40 -14.44
CA HIS A 208 -5.37 -8.91 -13.62
C HIS A 208 -4.29 -7.85 -13.40
N ILE A 209 -3.83 -7.22 -14.48
CA ILE A 209 -2.80 -6.17 -14.43
C ILE A 209 -3.33 -4.91 -13.73
N ASP A 210 -4.59 -4.52 -13.96
CA ASP A 210 -5.21 -3.40 -13.23
C ASP A 210 -5.24 -3.65 -11.71
N CYS A 211 -5.64 -4.86 -11.30
CA CYS A 211 -5.61 -5.28 -9.91
C CYS A 211 -4.20 -5.22 -9.31
N ILE A 212 -3.19 -5.79 -10.01
CA ILE A 212 -1.80 -5.76 -9.55
C ILE A 212 -1.30 -4.30 -9.47
N PHE A 213 -1.44 -3.50 -10.53
CA PHE A 213 -0.91 -2.14 -10.56
C PHE A 213 -1.52 -1.26 -9.45
N LYS A 214 -2.81 -1.42 -9.16
CA LYS A 214 -3.45 -0.75 -8.01
C LYS A 214 -2.90 -1.27 -6.68
N GLY A 215 -2.77 -2.58 -6.52
CA GLY A 215 -2.17 -3.19 -5.33
C GLY A 215 -0.72 -2.74 -5.09
N LEU A 216 0.05 -2.55 -6.15
CA LEU A 216 1.43 -2.06 -6.07
C LEU A 216 1.52 -0.53 -6.03
N ARG A 217 0.39 0.19 -6.01
CA ARG A 217 0.33 1.66 -6.04
C ARG A 217 1.02 2.27 -7.28
N TYR A 218 1.22 1.49 -8.32
CA TYR A 218 1.66 1.95 -9.65
C TYR A 218 0.54 2.72 -10.35
N PHE A 219 -0.72 2.44 -10.02
CA PHE A 219 -1.86 3.10 -10.61
C PHE A 219 -2.90 3.39 -9.52
N ASN A 220 -3.45 4.60 -9.53
CA ASN A 220 -4.49 5.02 -8.58
C ASN A 220 -5.51 5.94 -9.28
N GLU A 221 -6.37 6.61 -8.52
CA GLU A 221 -7.41 7.50 -9.06
C GLU A 221 -6.85 8.69 -9.86
N LYS A 222 -5.60 9.10 -9.58
CA LYS A 222 -4.90 10.16 -10.32
C LYS A 222 -4.18 9.62 -11.57
N GLY A 223 -4.24 8.31 -11.81
CA GLY A 223 -3.57 7.62 -12.91
C GLY A 223 -2.27 6.95 -12.49
N LEU A 224 -1.30 6.92 -13.42
CA LEU A 224 -0.02 6.25 -13.21
C LEU A 224 0.89 7.01 -12.24
N ASN A 225 1.44 6.28 -11.27
CA ASN A 225 2.52 6.73 -10.40
C ASN A 225 3.86 6.20 -10.90
N VAL A 226 4.54 7.02 -11.74
CA VAL A 226 5.83 6.67 -12.34
C VAL A 226 6.92 6.47 -11.29
N ASP A 227 6.88 7.22 -10.19
CA ASP A 227 7.91 7.17 -9.15
C ASP A 227 7.92 5.84 -8.39
N GLU A 228 6.76 5.20 -8.22
CA GLU A 228 6.69 3.85 -7.63
C GLU A 228 7.31 2.79 -8.55
N ILE A 229 7.16 2.91 -9.86
CA ILE A 229 7.82 2.01 -10.83
C ILE A 229 9.34 2.24 -10.81
N VAL A 230 9.78 3.50 -10.88
CA VAL A 230 11.19 3.87 -10.80
C VAL A 230 11.83 3.37 -9.49
N ARG A 231 11.10 3.43 -8.37
CA ARG A 231 11.55 2.90 -7.08
C ARG A 231 11.87 1.42 -7.17
N ASP A 232 11.04 0.64 -7.84
CA ASP A 232 11.27 -0.80 -7.97
C ASP A 232 12.47 -1.14 -8.88
N PHE A 233 12.73 -0.35 -9.92
CA PHE A 233 13.99 -0.42 -10.68
C PHE A 233 15.21 -0.11 -9.80
N LYS A 234 15.14 0.91 -8.95
CA LYS A 234 16.23 1.23 -8.00
C LYS A 234 16.50 0.08 -7.04
N LEU A 235 15.45 -0.58 -6.54
CA LEU A 235 15.56 -1.69 -5.60
C LEU A 235 16.24 -2.93 -6.20
N VAL A 236 16.14 -3.13 -7.52
CA VAL A 236 16.87 -4.18 -8.23
C VAL A 236 18.22 -3.71 -8.79
N LYS A 237 18.77 -2.62 -8.24
CA LYS A 237 20.08 -2.04 -8.60
C LYS A 237 20.14 -1.54 -10.05
N LYS A 238 19.00 -1.10 -10.61
CA LYS A 238 18.85 -0.53 -11.97
C LYS A 238 18.43 0.94 -11.95
N GLY A 239 18.85 1.67 -10.91
CA GLY A 239 18.53 3.09 -10.74
C GLY A 239 19.07 3.99 -11.87
N ASN A 240 20.13 3.56 -12.57
CA ASN A 240 20.67 4.25 -13.73
C ASN A 240 19.70 4.28 -14.93
N LEU A 241 18.65 3.45 -14.93
CA LEU A 241 17.65 3.39 -15.99
C LEU A 241 16.46 4.33 -15.77
N GLU A 242 16.46 5.15 -14.71
CA GLU A 242 15.32 6.02 -14.35
C GLU A 242 14.82 6.87 -15.54
N GLN A 243 15.73 7.52 -16.27
CA GLN A 243 15.33 8.35 -17.43
C GLN A 243 14.70 7.51 -18.54
N GLN A 244 15.18 6.29 -18.75
CA GLN A 244 14.63 5.38 -19.76
C GLN A 244 13.23 4.88 -19.35
N VAL A 245 13.04 4.52 -18.08
CA VAL A 245 11.73 4.14 -17.52
C VAL A 245 10.71 5.26 -17.73
N ARG A 246 11.07 6.50 -17.37
CA ARG A 246 10.21 7.68 -17.57
C ARG A 246 9.92 7.92 -19.06
N SER A 247 10.91 7.77 -19.93
CA SER A 247 10.75 7.92 -21.38
C SER A 247 9.75 6.89 -21.95
N VAL A 248 9.90 5.60 -21.64
CA VAL A 248 8.97 4.53 -22.08
C VAL A 248 7.55 4.83 -21.62
N LEU A 249 7.35 5.17 -20.35
CA LEU A 249 6.02 5.43 -19.79
C LEU A 249 5.39 6.71 -20.36
N SER A 250 6.18 7.76 -20.62
CA SER A 250 5.67 9.01 -21.20
C SER A 250 5.21 8.89 -22.65
N LYS A 251 5.81 7.96 -23.42
CA LYS A 251 5.51 7.70 -24.83
C LYS A 251 4.49 6.59 -25.02
N CYS A 252 4.08 5.92 -23.94
CA CYS A 252 3.15 4.82 -24.01
C CYS A 252 1.79 5.27 -24.56
N ALA A 253 1.29 4.56 -25.57
CA ALA A 253 -0.04 4.79 -26.12
C ALA A 253 -1.08 4.16 -25.18
N GLY A 254 -2.09 4.93 -24.76
CA GLY A 254 -3.09 4.50 -23.78
C GLY A 254 -2.86 5.09 -22.40
N ARG A 255 -3.79 4.82 -21.48
CA ARG A 255 -3.84 5.41 -20.13
C ARG A 255 -4.32 4.43 -19.07
N THR A 256 -4.46 3.15 -19.40
CA THR A 256 -4.84 2.10 -18.46
C THR A 256 -3.60 1.42 -17.87
N ALA A 257 -3.77 0.69 -16.76
CA ALA A 257 -2.69 -0.11 -16.17
C ALA A 257 -2.09 -1.13 -17.17
N TYR A 258 -2.95 -1.78 -17.97
CA TYR A 258 -2.51 -2.74 -18.99
C TYR A 258 -1.67 -2.08 -20.09
N ASP A 259 -2.04 -0.88 -20.54
CA ASP A 259 -1.28 -0.16 -21.56
C ASP A 259 0.16 0.08 -21.08
N TYR A 260 0.32 0.58 -19.85
CA TYR A 260 1.65 0.83 -19.27
C TYR A 260 2.45 -0.45 -19.04
N TYR A 261 1.80 -1.53 -18.59
CA TYR A 261 2.42 -2.84 -18.50
C TYR A 261 2.91 -3.34 -19.85
N ALA A 262 2.07 -3.29 -20.88
CA ALA A 262 2.42 -3.72 -22.24
C ALA A 262 3.59 -2.90 -22.82
N CYS A 263 3.61 -1.57 -22.58
CA CYS A 263 4.73 -0.72 -22.97
C CYS A 263 6.04 -1.12 -22.29
N LEU A 264 6.03 -1.43 -20.99
CA LEU A 264 7.23 -1.89 -20.28
C LEU A 264 7.70 -3.26 -20.80
N VAL A 265 6.78 -4.20 -21.00
CA VAL A 265 7.08 -5.56 -21.50
C VAL A 265 7.58 -5.57 -22.94
N ASN A 266 7.13 -4.64 -23.79
CA ASN A 266 7.58 -4.52 -25.18
C ASN A 266 8.78 -3.58 -25.37
N SER A 267 9.26 -2.93 -24.31
CA SER A 267 10.42 -2.03 -24.39
C SER A 267 11.74 -2.76 -24.22
N ASP A 268 12.84 -2.04 -24.50
CA ASP A 268 14.20 -2.50 -24.21
C ASP A 268 14.47 -2.72 -22.71
N LEU A 269 13.55 -2.28 -21.84
CA LEU A 269 13.60 -2.50 -20.39
C LEU A 269 12.96 -3.82 -19.94
N LYS A 270 12.46 -4.66 -20.85
CA LYS A 270 11.67 -5.86 -20.55
C LYS A 270 12.23 -6.71 -19.41
N GLU A 271 13.50 -7.11 -19.50
CA GLU A 271 14.09 -8.03 -18.51
C GLU A 271 14.39 -7.35 -17.17
N ASP A 272 14.71 -6.06 -17.18
CA ASP A 272 14.87 -5.25 -15.97
C ASP A 272 13.52 -4.99 -15.30
N PHE A 273 12.46 -4.76 -16.09
CA PHE A 273 11.09 -4.64 -15.61
C PHE A 273 10.62 -5.95 -14.98
N LYS A 274 10.81 -7.10 -15.63
CA LYS A 274 10.49 -8.42 -15.06
C LYS A 274 11.18 -8.61 -13.71
N SER A 275 12.48 -8.35 -13.64
CA SER A 275 13.24 -8.45 -12.39
C SER A 275 12.67 -7.56 -11.28
N ALA A 276 12.32 -6.30 -11.62
CA ALA A 276 11.72 -5.36 -10.68
C ALA A 276 10.32 -5.80 -10.23
N PHE A 277 9.50 -6.31 -11.15
CA PHE A 277 8.12 -6.73 -10.94
C PHE A 277 8.05 -8.03 -10.14
N ASP A 278 8.89 -9.01 -10.45
CA ASP A 278 9.10 -10.26 -9.70
C ASP A 278 9.56 -9.96 -8.27
N PHE A 279 10.55 -9.07 -8.09
CA PHE A 279 10.97 -8.68 -6.75
C PHE A 279 9.86 -7.96 -5.99
N ARG A 280 9.00 -7.21 -6.70
CA ARG A 280 7.82 -6.57 -6.11
C ARG A 280 6.75 -7.59 -5.72
N GLU A 281 6.60 -8.70 -6.44
CA GLU A 281 5.74 -9.83 -6.03
C GLU A 281 6.14 -10.32 -4.63
N ILE A 282 7.42 -10.64 -4.43
CA ILE A 282 7.94 -11.14 -3.14
C ILE A 282 7.70 -10.14 -2.01
N ARG A 283 8.00 -8.86 -2.25
CA ARG A 283 7.78 -7.80 -1.25
C ARG A 283 6.29 -7.53 -1.00
N SER A 284 5.42 -7.80 -1.97
CA SER A 284 3.97 -7.64 -1.78
C SER A 284 3.35 -8.75 -0.91
N ALA A 285 4.02 -9.89 -0.81
CA ALA A 285 3.66 -10.95 0.15
C ALA A 285 4.15 -10.60 1.57
N ASN A 286 5.35 -10.01 1.68
CA ASN A 286 5.97 -9.64 2.94
C ASN A 286 6.32 -8.14 3.01
N TYR A 287 5.41 -7.33 3.56
CA TYR A 287 5.60 -5.87 3.65
C TYR A 287 6.75 -5.44 4.57
N VAL A 288 7.26 -6.32 5.45
CA VAL A 288 8.41 -6.00 6.30
C VAL A 288 9.74 -6.46 5.70
N TYR A 289 9.76 -6.97 4.47
CA TYR A 289 10.96 -7.53 3.82
C TYR A 289 12.14 -6.55 3.84
N LEU A 290 11.93 -5.33 3.33
CA LEU A 290 12.96 -4.27 3.32
C LEU A 290 13.16 -3.63 4.71
N VAL A 291 12.10 -3.55 5.52
CA VAL A 291 12.17 -3.05 6.90
C VAL A 291 13.17 -3.86 7.72
N GLN A 292 13.13 -5.19 7.60
CA GLN A 292 14.02 -6.14 8.26
C GLN A 292 15.45 -6.15 7.68
N GLY A 293 15.74 -5.35 6.66
CA GLY A 293 17.07 -5.23 6.05
C GLY A 293 17.35 -6.27 4.98
N SER A 294 16.35 -7.07 4.55
CA SER A 294 16.52 -7.91 3.37
C SER A 294 16.67 -7.04 2.14
N VAL A 295 17.49 -7.47 1.19
CA VAL A 295 17.76 -6.75 -0.07
C VAL A 295 17.44 -7.64 -1.26
N TYR A 296 17.50 -7.06 -2.46
CA TYR A 296 17.33 -7.81 -3.70
C TYR A 296 18.45 -8.84 -3.88
N ASP A 297 18.05 -10.09 -4.06
CA ASP A 297 18.88 -11.23 -4.45
C ASP A 297 18.22 -11.86 -5.70
N PRO A 298 18.83 -11.73 -6.89
CA PRO A 298 18.25 -12.25 -8.12
C PRO A 298 18.00 -13.75 -8.11
N ALA A 299 18.91 -14.54 -7.49
CA ALA A 299 18.80 -15.99 -7.48
C ALA A 299 17.62 -16.43 -6.61
N LYS A 300 17.50 -15.82 -5.42
CA LYS A 300 16.40 -16.08 -4.50
C LYS A 300 15.05 -15.65 -5.08
N VAL A 301 14.98 -14.48 -5.72
CA VAL A 301 13.74 -14.01 -6.36
C VAL A 301 13.32 -14.97 -7.46
N LYS A 302 14.25 -15.40 -8.33
CA LYS A 302 13.97 -16.37 -9.39
C LYS A 302 13.47 -17.70 -8.83
N GLU A 303 14.08 -18.19 -7.74
CA GLU A 303 13.64 -19.42 -7.08
C GLU A 303 12.22 -19.30 -6.52
N GLU A 304 11.92 -18.22 -5.80
CA GLU A 304 10.59 -18.02 -5.18
C GLU A 304 9.49 -17.79 -6.22
N VAL A 305 9.77 -17.04 -7.29
CA VAL A 305 8.83 -16.87 -8.42
C VAL A 305 8.62 -18.18 -9.15
N ALA A 306 9.66 -18.99 -9.40
CA ALA A 306 9.50 -20.30 -10.00
C ALA A 306 8.63 -21.25 -9.16
N LYS A 307 8.72 -21.18 -7.81
CA LYS A 307 7.81 -21.92 -6.93
C LYS A 307 6.36 -21.45 -7.04
N ALA A 308 6.14 -20.14 -7.18
CA ALA A 308 4.81 -19.58 -7.38
C ALA A 308 4.25 -20.01 -8.75
N ASP A 309 5.05 -19.91 -9.81
CA ASP A 309 4.72 -20.35 -11.16
C ASP A 309 4.35 -21.84 -11.18
N ALA A 310 5.10 -22.70 -10.49
CA ALA A 310 4.87 -24.15 -10.42
C ALA A 310 3.48 -24.57 -9.90
N ASN A 311 2.80 -23.68 -9.16
CA ASN A 311 1.44 -23.93 -8.66
C ASN A 311 0.35 -23.61 -9.70
N VAL A 312 0.74 -22.93 -10.78
CA VAL A 312 -0.12 -22.46 -11.87
C VAL A 312 0.18 -23.24 -13.15
N CYS A 313 1.46 -23.29 -13.51
CA CYS A 313 2.10 -23.92 -14.66
C CYS A 313 2.99 -25.09 -14.19
#